data_AF-A0A947QDS6-F1
#
_entry.id   AF-A0A947QDS6-F1
#
_cell.length_a   1.000
_cell.length_b   1.000
_cell.length_c   1.000
_cell.angle_alpha   90.00
_cell.angle_beta   90.00
_cell.angle_gamma   90.00
#
_symmetry.space_group_name_H-M   'P 1'
#
loop_
_entity.id
_entity.type
_entity.pdbx_description
1 polymer ?
#
loop_
_entity_poly.entity_id
_entity_poly.type
_entity_poly.pdbx_seq_one_letter_code
_entity_poly.pdbx_strand_id
1 'polypeptide(L)'
;MTRRGLLAAFLAAQALSAFAQYPSREASRLVDSLAATVADGQLSRRPVAVLEFRNASPLAERNLVGQAFSVLVEAAVTDSLVFRLVDRRNLGAYLEEIELALADPTGSAELDAGMFIEAEYFIDGAVTEENGEFRVSARLVATETAAVVAEASALMPAAGLISLGESYGYQFVSANGIGMGVRLGPTHLAAIYGAPPVAVGREDPTIFGALGGGAISYRLSRGLKLSLGFDFDIHNVYKIADMTFGDVRNMPDLTEATLAGMTYLPADDSNYPSAGQTVAGYILGTWSDYQVSRLAFAGSLAVSGVLNMSRSLNVSIGAGPALGTLDYTQTWDRMPIRYGETVTLARKELHHPVIAPGAVAEAGVEWFVLPRFALALGAKLVWLFPVPILDDEWRSQNTNEHFYGPGDISSLSFGLNPYLLPDGTPWSDTRFPAWWAYAYLGATFYL
;
A
#
# COMPACT_ATOMS: atom_id res chain seq x y z
N MET A 1 37.25 -1.41 27.25
CA MET A 1 36.14 -0.72 27.96
C MET A 1 36.54 -0.56 29.41
N THR A 2 36.71 0.67 29.90
CA THR A 2 37.26 0.94 31.25
C THR A 2 36.17 0.82 32.31
N ARG A 3 36.49 0.32 33.52
CA ARG A 3 35.55 0.20 34.67
C ARG A 3 34.77 1.50 34.97
N ARG A 4 35.35 2.66 34.67
CA ARG A 4 34.70 3.97 34.81
C ARG A 4 33.57 4.21 33.79
N GLY A 5 33.70 3.71 32.56
CA GLY A 5 32.64 3.80 31.54
C GLY A 5 31.42 2.92 31.86
N LEU A 6 31.66 1.76 32.47
CA LEU A 6 30.58 0.84 32.87
C LEU A 6 29.78 1.37 34.07
N LEU A 7 30.45 2.04 35.02
CA LEU A 7 29.78 2.71 36.14
C LEU A 7 28.97 3.93 35.68
N ALA A 8 29.50 4.73 34.75
CA ALA A 8 28.79 5.88 34.19
C ALA A 8 27.54 5.45 33.39
N ALA A 9 27.63 4.38 32.60
CA ALA A 9 26.50 3.81 31.88
C ALA A 9 25.42 3.25 32.83
N PHE A 10 25.83 2.60 33.93
CA PHE A 10 24.89 2.07 34.93
C PHE A 10 24.18 3.18 35.71
N LEU A 11 24.88 4.24 36.10
CA LEU A 11 24.29 5.41 36.75
C LEU A 11 23.36 6.19 35.80
N ALA A 12 23.71 6.31 34.52
CA ALA A 12 22.84 6.90 33.51
C ALA A 12 21.57 6.08 33.30
N ALA A 13 21.66 4.74 33.27
CA ALA A 13 20.51 3.85 33.17
C ALA A 13 19.57 3.93 34.39
N GLN A 14 20.13 4.06 35.61
CA GLN A 14 19.36 4.26 36.84
C GLN A 14 18.69 5.64 36.90
N ALA A 15 19.34 6.68 36.37
CA ALA A 15 18.75 8.01 36.27
C ALA A 15 17.60 8.05 35.26
N LEU A 16 17.72 7.33 34.13
CA LEU A 16 16.68 7.21 33.10
C LEU A 16 15.44 6.44 33.61
N SER A 17 15.61 5.38 34.40
CA SER A 17 14.47 4.63 34.97
C SER A 17 13.73 5.42 36.05
N ALA A 18 14.44 6.22 36.85
CA ALA A 18 13.82 7.13 37.81
C ALA A 18 13.02 8.25 37.12
N PHE A 19 13.50 8.76 35.99
CA PHE A 19 12.80 9.78 35.20
C PHE A 19 11.53 9.23 34.52
N ALA A 20 11.57 8.00 34.00
CA ALA A 20 10.41 7.38 33.34
C ALA A 20 9.25 7.08 34.30
N GLN A 21 9.54 6.83 35.59
CA GLN A 21 8.51 6.55 36.60
C GLN A 21 7.88 7.81 37.20
N TYR A 22 8.44 8.99 36.96
CA TYR A 22 8.00 10.22 37.61
C TYR A 22 6.55 10.60 37.23
N PRO A 23 6.15 10.65 35.94
CA PRO A 23 4.77 11.01 35.57
C PRO A 23 3.72 10.04 36.12
N SER A 24 4.02 8.74 36.17
CA SER A 24 3.10 7.72 36.69
C SER A 24 2.85 7.88 38.18
N ARG A 25 3.89 8.17 38.98
CA ARG A 25 3.73 8.42 40.42
C ARG A 25 2.90 9.67 40.68
N GLU A 26 3.11 10.73 39.90
CA GLU A 26 2.32 11.96 40.05
C GLU A 26 0.87 11.77 39.62
N ALA A 27 0.59 10.95 38.58
CA ALA A 27 -0.77 10.56 38.24
C ALA A 27 -1.45 9.81 39.40
N SER A 28 -0.77 8.83 40.02
CA SER A 28 -1.28 8.14 41.21
C SER A 28 -1.55 9.10 42.36
N ARG A 29 -0.62 10.02 42.66
CA ARG A 29 -0.80 11.04 43.70
C ARG A 29 -1.99 11.96 43.45
N LEU A 30 -2.20 12.38 42.20
CA LEU A 30 -3.37 13.16 41.81
C LEU A 30 -4.66 12.37 42.07
N VAL A 31 -4.73 11.11 41.62
CA VAL A 31 -5.89 10.25 41.84
C VAL A 31 -6.14 10.00 43.32
N ASP A 32 -5.10 9.75 44.12
CA ASP A 32 -5.20 9.55 45.56
C ASP A 32 -5.69 10.83 46.27
N SER A 33 -5.22 12.00 45.83
CA SER A 33 -5.67 13.30 46.35
C SER A 33 -7.15 13.55 46.05
N LEU A 34 -7.62 13.17 44.87
CA LEU A 34 -9.05 13.24 44.53
C LEU A 34 -9.84 12.22 45.36
N ALA A 35 -9.35 10.98 45.46
CA ALA A 35 -9.99 9.89 46.20
C ALA A 35 -10.17 10.20 47.70
N ALA A 36 -9.20 10.88 48.31
CA ALA A 36 -9.23 11.23 49.72
C ALA A 36 -10.46 12.07 50.13
N THR A 37 -11.05 12.82 49.19
CA THR A 37 -12.23 13.66 49.44
C THR A 37 -13.55 12.90 49.45
N VAL A 38 -13.59 11.71 48.85
CA VAL A 38 -14.79 10.87 48.69
C VAL A 38 -14.69 9.53 49.44
N ALA A 39 -13.58 9.31 50.13
CA ALA A 39 -13.30 8.10 50.89
C ALA A 39 -14.05 8.11 52.25
N ASP A 40 -15.36 7.88 52.22
CA ASP A 40 -16.23 7.90 53.42
C ASP A 40 -16.23 6.60 54.24
N GLY A 41 -15.12 5.85 54.24
CA GLY A 41 -15.02 4.57 54.95
C GLY A 41 -15.94 3.47 54.42
N GLN A 42 -16.59 3.68 53.28
CA GLN A 42 -17.40 2.66 52.61
C GLN A 42 -16.50 1.58 51.96
N LEU A 43 -16.94 0.33 52.05
CA LEU A 43 -16.20 -0.83 51.55
C LEU A 43 -16.30 -1.02 50.02
N SER A 44 -17.21 -0.31 49.34
CA SER A 44 -17.42 -0.41 47.90
C SER A 44 -16.70 0.70 47.13
N ARG A 45 -15.98 0.32 46.07
CA ARG A 45 -15.34 1.26 45.14
C ARG A 45 -16.39 2.10 44.41
N ARG A 46 -16.16 3.42 44.33
CA ARG A 46 -16.98 4.40 43.62
C ARG A 46 -16.69 4.33 42.12
N PRO A 47 -17.69 4.17 41.25
CA PRO A 47 -17.42 4.12 39.83
C PRO A 47 -17.08 5.51 39.28
N VAL A 48 -16.00 5.58 38.50
CA VAL A 48 -15.50 6.84 37.93
C VAL A 48 -15.16 6.64 36.47
N ALA A 49 -15.47 7.64 35.65
CA ALA A 49 -14.97 7.75 34.29
C ALA A 49 -13.91 8.84 34.23
N VAL A 50 -12.79 8.57 33.58
CA VAL A 50 -11.75 9.57 33.32
C VAL A 50 -12.07 10.21 31.96
N LEU A 51 -11.85 11.50 31.77
CA LEU A 51 -11.98 12.19 30.48
C LEU A 51 -10.60 12.38 29.84
N GLU A 52 -10.53 12.80 28.56
CA GLU A 52 -9.23 13.19 27.97
C GLU A 52 -8.79 14.53 28.58
N PHE A 53 -7.58 14.56 29.15
CA PHE A 53 -6.97 15.80 29.63
C PHE A 53 -6.67 16.71 28.45
N ARG A 54 -7.13 17.96 28.55
CA ARG A 54 -6.97 18.97 27.49
C ARG A 54 -5.55 19.52 27.45
N ASN A 55 -5.00 19.68 26.25
CA ASN A 55 -3.74 20.40 26.07
C ASN A 55 -4.04 21.90 26.01
N ALA A 56 -3.73 22.62 27.08
CA ALA A 56 -3.96 24.05 27.21
C ALA A 56 -2.70 24.89 26.92
N SER A 57 -1.67 24.28 26.30
CA SER A 57 -0.53 25.00 25.75
C SER A 57 -0.09 24.44 24.38
N PRO A 58 0.52 25.26 23.51
CA PRO A 58 1.02 24.79 22.21
C PRO A 58 2.05 23.66 22.31
N LEU A 59 2.88 23.67 23.35
CA LEU A 59 3.89 22.63 23.57
C LEU A 59 3.25 21.31 24.02
N ALA A 60 2.24 21.37 24.89
CA ALA A 60 1.47 20.19 25.30
C ALA A 60 0.71 19.59 24.11
N GLU A 61 0.10 20.45 23.29
CA GLU A 61 -0.66 20.03 22.10
C GLU A 61 0.22 19.36 21.06
N ARG A 62 1.37 19.97 20.72
CA ARG A 62 2.33 19.41 19.77
C ARG A 62 2.83 18.02 20.17
N ASN A 63 2.93 17.76 21.48
CA ASN A 63 3.45 16.51 22.01
C ASN A 63 2.36 15.56 22.53
N LEU A 64 1.07 15.89 22.38
CA LEU A 64 -0.07 15.09 22.86
C LEU A 64 0.03 14.73 24.36
N VAL A 65 0.50 15.67 25.18
CA VAL A 65 0.84 15.41 26.59
C VAL A 65 -0.39 15.02 27.40
N GLY A 66 -1.49 15.77 27.28
CA GLY A 66 -2.73 15.52 28.01
C GLY A 66 -3.31 14.14 27.72
N GLN A 67 -3.28 13.70 26.47
CA GLN A 67 -3.81 12.39 26.12
C GLN A 67 -2.94 11.26 26.65
N ALA A 68 -1.63 11.44 26.59
CA ALA A 68 -0.69 10.51 27.21
C ALA A 68 -0.85 10.44 28.72
N PHE A 69 -1.08 11.58 29.36
CA PHE A 69 -1.30 11.66 30.79
C PHE A 69 -2.64 11.04 31.21
N SER A 70 -3.67 11.15 30.37
CA SER A 70 -4.99 10.53 30.62
C SER A 70 -4.89 9.03 30.83
N VAL A 71 -4.02 8.35 30.07
CA VAL A 71 -3.77 6.91 30.23
C VAL A 71 -3.07 6.58 31.54
N LEU A 72 -2.17 7.46 32.02
CA LEU A 72 -1.58 7.29 33.35
C LEU A 72 -2.62 7.47 34.46
N VAL A 73 -3.55 8.41 34.30
CA VAL A 73 -4.65 8.61 35.25
C VAL A 73 -5.61 7.42 35.23
N GLU A 74 -5.95 6.86 34.08
CA GLU A 74 -6.74 5.63 33.99
C GLU A 74 -6.08 4.44 34.69
N ALA A 75 -4.77 4.25 34.49
CA ALA A 75 -4.00 3.22 35.16
C ALA A 75 -4.02 3.43 36.69
N ALA A 76 -3.78 4.66 37.14
CA ALA A 76 -3.85 5.02 38.55
C ALA A 76 -5.26 4.81 39.16
N VAL A 77 -6.32 5.12 38.43
CA VAL A 77 -7.71 4.84 38.85
C VAL A 77 -7.97 3.34 38.94
N THR A 78 -7.43 2.56 38.01
CA THR A 78 -7.57 1.09 38.01
C THR A 78 -6.92 0.48 39.27
N ASP A 79 -5.77 1.00 39.67
CA ASP A 79 -5.03 0.58 40.86
C ASP A 79 -5.61 1.15 42.16
N SER A 80 -6.49 2.15 42.08
CA SER A 80 -7.11 2.78 43.24
C SER A 80 -7.97 1.79 44.04
N LEU A 81 -7.91 1.90 45.38
CA LEU A 81 -8.79 1.18 46.29
C LEU A 81 -10.15 1.88 46.48
N VAL A 82 -10.26 3.14 46.07
CA VAL A 82 -11.47 3.97 46.24
C VAL A 82 -12.29 4.00 44.96
N PHE A 83 -11.65 4.00 43.80
CA PHE A 83 -12.33 4.12 42.52
C PHE A 83 -12.41 2.80 41.74
N ARG A 84 -13.46 2.67 40.92
CA ARG A 84 -13.61 1.62 39.89
C ARG A 84 -13.74 2.31 38.53
N LEU A 85 -12.79 2.08 37.63
CA LEU A 85 -12.86 2.65 36.28
C LEU A 85 -14.05 2.09 35.50
N VAL A 86 -14.83 2.98 34.87
CA VAL A 86 -15.90 2.64 33.92
C VAL A 86 -15.37 2.81 32.49
N ASP A 87 -15.63 1.83 31.62
CA ASP A 87 -15.10 1.80 30.25
C ASP A 87 -15.77 2.86 29.36
N ARG A 88 -14.98 3.54 28.53
CA ARG A 88 -15.35 4.74 27.76
C ARG A 88 -15.88 4.46 26.36
N ARG A 89 -16.01 3.20 25.93
CA ARG A 89 -16.35 2.87 24.53
C ARG A 89 -17.63 3.52 24.02
N ASN A 90 -18.54 3.92 24.91
CA ASN A 90 -19.79 4.61 24.56
C ASN A 90 -19.78 6.12 24.91
N LEU A 91 -18.70 6.65 25.48
CA LEU A 91 -18.66 8.02 26.04
C LEU A 91 -18.73 9.13 25.00
N GLY A 92 -18.28 8.87 23.77
CA GLY A 92 -18.40 9.81 22.65
C GLY A 92 -19.84 10.08 22.25
N ALA A 93 -20.69 9.05 22.22
CA ALA A 93 -22.12 9.20 21.97
C ALA A 93 -22.81 10.01 23.08
N TYR A 94 -22.34 9.86 24.33
CA TYR A 94 -22.90 10.56 25.49
C TYR A 94 -22.53 12.05 25.54
N LEU A 95 -21.30 12.41 25.15
CA LEU A 95 -20.90 13.82 25.10
C LEU A 95 -21.63 14.59 24.01
N GLU A 96 -21.87 13.96 22.84
CA GLU A 96 -22.68 14.55 21.77
C GLU A 96 -24.13 14.82 22.22
N GLU A 97 -24.68 13.93 23.05
CA GLU A 97 -26.01 14.08 23.64
C GLU A 97 -26.08 15.15 24.74
N ILE A 98 -25.03 15.28 25.57
CA ILE A 98 -24.89 16.39 26.52
C ILE A 98 -24.77 17.72 25.80
N GLU A 99 -23.98 17.80 24.73
CA GLU A 99 -23.86 19.02 23.92
C GLU A 99 -25.19 19.37 23.25
N LEU A 100 -25.93 18.36 22.73
CA LEU A 100 -27.28 18.56 22.18
C LEU A 100 -28.27 19.07 23.24
N ALA A 101 -28.24 18.49 24.43
CA ALA A 101 -29.12 18.89 25.53
C ALA A 101 -28.81 20.30 26.05
N LEU A 102 -27.53 20.67 26.11
CA LEU A 102 -27.09 22.03 26.47
C LEU A 102 -27.38 23.07 25.39
N ALA A 103 -27.51 22.64 24.13
CA ALA A 103 -27.80 23.49 22.99
C ALA A 103 -29.31 23.72 22.76
N ASP A 104 -30.21 22.98 23.43
CA ASP A 104 -31.67 23.18 23.32
C ASP A 104 -32.14 24.43 24.08
N PRO A 105 -32.52 25.52 23.39
CA PRO A 105 -32.96 26.76 24.03
C PRO A 105 -34.35 26.65 24.66
N THR A 106 -35.08 25.55 24.42
CA THR A 106 -36.43 25.32 24.96
C THR A 106 -36.44 24.56 26.28
N GLY A 107 -35.29 24.01 26.70
CA GLY A 107 -35.14 23.26 27.95
C GLY A 107 -36.00 21.99 28.03
N SER A 108 -36.39 21.43 26.87
CA SER A 108 -37.31 20.30 26.78
C SER A 108 -36.63 18.97 26.47
N ALA A 109 -35.33 18.98 26.18
CA ALA A 109 -34.50 17.79 26.16
C ALA A 109 -34.40 17.18 27.57
N GLU A 110 -35.30 16.24 27.89
CA GLU A 110 -35.04 15.26 28.93
C GLU A 110 -33.81 14.46 28.49
N LEU A 111 -32.64 14.78 29.07
CA LEU A 111 -31.50 13.88 29.06
C LEU A 111 -32.01 12.52 29.53
N ASP A 112 -31.89 11.49 28.69
CA ASP A 112 -32.15 10.12 29.11
C ASP A 112 -31.04 9.73 30.10
N ALA A 113 -31.19 10.20 31.34
CA ALA A 113 -30.24 10.06 32.44
C ALA A 113 -29.98 8.58 32.78
N GLY A 114 -30.77 7.67 32.20
CA GLY A 114 -30.54 6.23 32.20
C GLY A 114 -29.27 5.77 31.45
N MET A 115 -28.57 6.62 30.70
CA MET A 115 -27.33 6.22 30.03
C MET A 115 -26.03 6.53 30.79
N PHE A 116 -26.08 7.33 31.86
CA PHE A 116 -24.95 7.59 32.77
C PHE A 116 -24.86 6.61 33.94
N ILE A 117 -25.73 5.59 33.99
CA ILE A 117 -26.00 4.73 35.16
C ILE A 117 -24.75 4.15 35.81
N GLU A 118 -23.65 3.98 35.08
CA GLU A 118 -22.49 3.29 35.63
C GLU A 118 -21.47 4.18 36.33
N ALA A 119 -21.37 5.49 36.07
CA ALA A 119 -20.34 6.38 36.64
C ALA A 119 -20.93 7.42 37.60
N GLU A 120 -20.44 7.44 38.84
CA GLU A 120 -20.85 8.39 39.90
C GLU A 120 -20.03 9.69 39.82
N TYR A 121 -18.80 9.61 39.29
CA TYR A 121 -17.93 10.76 39.10
C TYR A 121 -17.24 10.77 37.74
N PHE A 122 -16.84 11.97 37.29
CA PHE A 122 -15.90 12.20 36.21
C PHE A 122 -14.58 12.76 36.73
N ILE A 123 -13.46 12.35 36.14
CA ILE A 123 -12.17 13.03 36.28
C ILE A 123 -11.88 13.81 34.99
N ASP A 124 -11.99 15.13 35.04
CA ASP A 124 -11.56 16.05 33.96
C ASP A 124 -10.22 16.69 34.31
N GLY A 125 -9.46 17.13 33.31
CA GLY A 125 -8.24 17.85 33.56
C GLY A 125 -7.67 18.62 32.37
N ALA A 126 -6.64 19.40 32.65
CA ALA A 126 -5.91 20.15 31.64
C ALA A 126 -4.41 20.16 31.95
N VAL A 127 -3.61 20.24 30.89
CA VAL A 127 -2.16 20.40 30.95
C VAL A 127 -1.82 21.78 30.42
N THR A 128 -1.36 22.66 31.31
CA THR A 128 -0.89 24.02 31.00
C THR A 128 0.61 24.11 31.16
N GLU A 129 1.28 24.94 30.37
CA GLU A 129 2.71 25.22 30.52
C GLU A 129 2.91 26.42 31.45
N GLU A 130 3.81 26.28 32.44
CA GLU A 130 4.15 27.34 33.38
C GLU A 130 5.65 27.26 33.69
N ASN A 131 6.40 28.33 33.41
CA ASN A 131 7.84 28.46 33.72
C ASN A 131 8.73 27.30 33.20
N GLY A 132 8.40 26.72 32.04
CA GLY A 132 9.14 25.59 31.46
C GLY A 132 8.81 24.23 32.07
N GLU A 133 7.81 24.17 32.93
CA GLU A 133 7.20 22.96 33.47
C GLU A 133 5.76 22.84 32.94
N PHE A 134 5.17 21.65 33.08
CA PHE A 134 3.74 21.49 32.91
C PHE A 134 3.04 21.43 34.25
N ARG A 135 2.01 22.25 34.41
CA ARG A 135 1.01 22.07 35.45
C ARG A 135 -0.10 21.20 34.91
N VAL A 136 -0.31 20.05 35.55
CA VAL A 136 -1.45 19.18 35.28
C VAL A 136 -2.49 19.43 36.36
N SER A 137 -3.68 19.89 35.98
CA SER A 137 -4.83 20.03 36.87
C SER A 137 -5.83 18.92 36.60
N ALA A 138 -6.40 18.36 37.66
CA ALA A 138 -7.42 17.34 37.62
C ALA A 138 -8.57 17.72 38.57
N ARG A 139 -9.80 17.48 38.14
CA ARG A 139 -11.04 17.80 38.87
C ARG A 139 -11.91 16.57 38.92
N LEU A 140 -12.44 16.27 40.11
CA LEU A 140 -13.46 15.25 40.31
C LEU A 140 -14.84 15.93 40.30
N VAL A 141 -15.70 15.53 39.38
CA VAL A 141 -17.02 16.12 39.16
C VAL A 141 -18.09 15.06 39.42
N ALA A 142 -19.07 15.36 40.26
CA ALA A 142 -20.20 14.46 40.50
C ALA A 142 -21.12 14.44 39.27
N THR A 143 -21.47 13.25 38.75
CA THR A 143 -22.26 13.14 37.52
C THR A 143 -23.70 13.63 37.69
N GLU A 144 -24.30 13.39 38.85
CA GLU A 144 -25.69 13.76 39.15
C GLU A 144 -25.90 15.29 39.23
N THR A 145 -24.92 16.02 39.74
CA THR A 145 -25.08 17.46 40.05
C THR A 145 -24.19 18.37 39.21
N ALA A 146 -23.27 17.80 38.43
CA ALA A 146 -22.18 18.50 37.75
C ALA A 146 -21.30 19.38 38.68
N ALA A 147 -21.37 19.17 40.01
CA ALA A 147 -20.58 19.91 40.97
C ALA A 147 -19.14 19.38 41.04
N VAL A 148 -18.16 20.29 41.13
CA VAL A 148 -16.77 19.94 41.39
C VAL A 148 -16.64 19.56 42.87
N VAL A 149 -16.37 18.29 43.14
CA VAL A 149 -16.23 17.73 44.48
C VAL A 149 -14.80 17.87 45.00
N ALA A 150 -13.83 17.75 44.10
CA ALA A 150 -12.42 17.91 44.43
C ALA A 150 -11.60 18.43 43.25
N GLU A 151 -10.48 19.08 43.56
CA GLU A 151 -9.49 19.51 42.58
C GLU A 151 -8.09 19.21 43.11
N ALA A 152 -7.22 18.76 42.23
CA ALA A 152 -5.82 18.49 42.52
C ALA A 152 -4.96 19.02 41.36
N SER A 153 -3.74 19.45 41.66
CA SER A 153 -2.79 19.84 40.61
C SER A 153 -1.37 19.45 40.98
N ALA A 154 -0.57 19.16 39.96
CA ALA A 154 0.83 18.81 40.11
C ALA A 154 1.67 19.54 39.06
N LEU A 155 2.82 20.06 39.47
CA LEU A 155 3.85 20.59 38.57
C LEU A 155 4.82 19.46 38.23
N MET A 156 5.13 19.32 36.94
CA MET A 156 6.00 18.26 36.43
C MET A 156 7.00 18.82 35.43
N PRO A 157 8.24 18.33 35.41
CA PRO A 157 9.22 18.72 34.42
C PRO A 157 8.73 18.44 33.00
N ALA A 158 8.81 19.42 32.11
CA ALA A 158 8.30 19.31 30.75
C ALA A 158 8.93 18.13 29.99
N ALA A 159 10.23 17.87 30.19
CA ALA A 159 10.94 16.77 29.54
C ALA A 159 10.31 15.38 29.81
N GLY A 160 9.85 15.13 31.03
CA GLY A 160 9.25 13.83 31.39
C GLY A 160 7.91 13.61 30.69
N LEU A 161 7.07 14.64 30.67
CA LEU A 161 5.76 14.60 30.04
C LEU A 161 5.81 14.69 28.51
N ILE A 162 6.80 15.39 27.94
CA ILE A 162 7.06 15.36 26.49
C ILE A 162 7.48 13.96 26.08
N SER A 163 8.42 13.34 26.80
CA SER A 163 8.84 11.97 26.50
C SER A 163 7.67 10.97 26.62
N LEU A 164 6.79 11.17 27.61
CA LEU A 164 5.55 10.40 27.72
C LEU A 164 4.63 10.65 26.52
N GLY A 165 4.34 11.90 26.16
CA GLY A 165 3.54 12.27 25.00
C GLY A 165 4.09 11.75 23.67
N GLU A 166 5.41 11.77 23.54
CA GLU A 166 6.12 11.14 22.44
C GLU A 166 5.86 9.63 22.44
N SER A 167 6.14 8.92 23.54
CA SER A 167 5.90 7.47 23.65
C SER A 167 4.44 7.07 23.41
N TYR A 168 3.49 7.89 23.85
CA TYR A 168 2.06 7.68 23.67
C TYR A 168 1.65 7.85 22.22
N GLY A 169 2.07 8.96 21.59
CA GLY A 169 1.87 9.14 20.16
C GLY A 169 2.60 8.08 19.33
N TYR A 170 3.68 7.50 19.83
CA TYR A 170 4.32 6.32 19.23
C TYR A 170 3.47 5.05 19.38
N GLN A 171 2.82 4.82 20.52
CA GLN A 171 1.98 3.64 20.76
C GLN A 171 0.68 3.63 19.95
N PHE A 172 0.07 4.79 19.71
CA PHE A 172 -1.17 4.91 18.93
C PHE A 172 -0.95 5.07 17.42
N VAL A 173 0.26 5.46 16.99
CA VAL A 173 0.63 5.53 15.58
C VAL A 173 1.70 4.47 15.31
N SER A 174 1.26 3.22 15.15
CA SER A 174 2.05 2.07 14.65
C SER A 174 3.53 2.13 15.07
N ALA A 175 3.81 2.02 16.37
CA ALA A 175 5.14 2.07 16.97
C ALA A 175 6.15 1.21 16.19
N ASN A 176 6.93 1.80 15.28
CA ASN A 176 7.92 1.07 14.47
C ASN A 176 7.38 -0.24 13.85
N GLY A 177 6.08 -0.25 13.54
CA GLY A 177 5.40 -1.47 13.14
C GLY A 177 5.85 -1.87 11.74
N ILE A 178 6.12 -3.16 11.57
CA ILE A 178 6.18 -3.75 10.24
C ILE A 178 4.73 -3.77 9.74
N GLY A 179 4.42 -2.83 8.86
CA GLY A 179 3.18 -2.80 8.10
C GLY A 179 3.26 -3.79 6.95
N MET A 180 2.35 -4.74 6.88
CA MET A 180 2.18 -5.61 5.72
C MET A 180 0.88 -5.22 5.03
N GLY A 181 0.97 -4.82 3.76
CA GLY A 181 -0.19 -4.35 3.03
C GLY A 181 -0.32 -4.98 1.65
N VAL A 182 -1.56 -5.19 1.25
CA VAL A 182 -1.94 -5.58 -0.11
C VAL A 182 -2.46 -4.33 -0.82
N ARG A 183 -2.03 -4.12 -2.08
CA ARG A 183 -2.43 -2.97 -2.90
C ARG A 183 -3.03 -3.50 -4.20
N LEU A 184 -4.28 -3.15 -4.45
CA LEU A 184 -5.00 -3.51 -5.67
C LEU A 184 -5.28 -2.23 -6.46
N GLY A 185 -4.81 -2.19 -7.70
CA GLY A 185 -5.08 -1.09 -8.62
C GLY A 185 -6.18 -1.45 -9.61
N PRO A 186 -7.15 -0.59 -9.90
CA PRO A 186 -8.01 -0.79 -11.06
C PRO A 186 -7.14 -0.75 -12.32
N THR A 187 -7.37 -1.73 -13.17
CA THR A 187 -6.54 -2.07 -14.32
C THR A 187 -6.60 -1.03 -15.44
N HIS A 188 -7.69 -0.26 -15.50
CA HIS A 188 -7.92 0.76 -16.52
C HIS A 188 -7.15 2.08 -16.30
N LEU A 189 -6.71 2.40 -15.07
CA LEU A 189 -6.03 3.68 -14.81
C LEU A 189 -4.55 3.67 -15.21
N ALA A 190 -3.99 2.51 -15.51
CA ALA A 190 -2.57 2.38 -15.82
C ALA A 190 -2.22 2.42 -17.30
N ALA A 191 -3.21 2.23 -18.16
CA ALA A 191 -3.03 2.09 -19.59
C ALA A 191 -2.98 3.42 -20.36
N ILE A 192 -3.03 4.59 -19.69
CA ILE A 192 -3.31 5.84 -20.42
C ILE A 192 -2.12 6.33 -21.28
N TYR A 193 -0.87 5.89 -21.05
CA TYR A 193 0.27 6.58 -21.68
C TYR A 193 1.47 5.74 -22.15
N GLY A 194 1.34 4.42 -22.27
CA GLY A 194 2.48 3.56 -22.58
C GLY A 194 2.63 3.10 -24.04
N ALA A 195 1.55 2.81 -24.76
CA ALA A 195 1.69 2.09 -26.02
C ALA A 195 2.44 2.94 -27.07
N PRO A 196 3.41 2.38 -27.82
CA PRO A 196 3.86 3.00 -29.05
C PRO A 196 2.61 3.29 -29.92
N PRO A 197 2.60 4.39 -30.71
CA PRO A 197 1.43 4.76 -31.49
C PRO A 197 0.96 3.55 -32.28
N VAL A 198 -0.28 3.13 -31.98
CA VAL A 198 -0.99 2.09 -32.72
C VAL A 198 -0.79 2.41 -34.20
N ALA A 199 -0.29 1.45 -34.96
CA ALA A 199 -0.18 1.61 -36.41
C ALA A 199 -1.58 1.99 -36.91
N VAL A 200 -1.66 3.17 -37.51
CA VAL A 200 -2.89 3.80 -38.01
C VAL A 200 -3.67 2.77 -38.83
N GLY A 201 -4.86 2.32 -38.37
CA GLY A 201 -5.81 1.64 -39.25
C GLY A 201 -6.70 0.52 -38.72
N ARG A 202 -6.50 -0.07 -37.54
CA ARG A 202 -7.41 -1.10 -37.00
C ARG A 202 -7.49 -1.02 -35.47
N GLU A 203 -8.54 -0.36 -34.99
CA GLU A 203 -8.84 -0.24 -33.57
C GLU A 203 -9.45 -1.54 -33.07
N ASP A 204 -8.75 -2.20 -32.14
CA ASP A 204 -9.35 -3.16 -31.23
C ASP A 204 -8.90 -2.71 -29.82
N PRO A 205 -9.80 -2.37 -28.89
CA PRO A 205 -9.43 -1.81 -27.60
C PRO A 205 -8.78 -2.90 -26.74
N THR A 206 -7.50 -3.16 -26.95
CA THR A 206 -6.70 -4.05 -26.09
C THR A 206 -6.48 -3.40 -24.74
N ILE A 207 -7.41 -3.58 -23.80
CA ILE A 207 -7.17 -3.25 -22.38
C ILE A 207 -7.79 -4.31 -21.47
N PHE A 208 -7.18 -5.49 -21.46
CA PHE A 208 -7.22 -6.36 -20.28
C PHE A 208 -5.83 -6.35 -19.69
N GLY A 209 -5.67 -5.60 -18.61
CA GLY A 209 -4.51 -5.75 -17.76
C GLY A 209 -4.90 -6.21 -16.37
N ALA A 210 -3.99 -6.86 -15.66
CA ALA A 210 -4.11 -7.07 -14.21
C ALA A 210 -2.94 -6.36 -13.56
N LEU A 211 -3.24 -5.44 -12.64
CA LEU A 211 -2.25 -4.65 -11.93
C LEU A 211 -2.49 -4.78 -10.44
N GLY A 212 -1.47 -5.26 -9.76
CA GLY A 212 -1.55 -5.45 -8.33
C GLY A 212 -0.17 -5.56 -7.74
N GLY A 213 -0.15 -5.53 -6.43
CA GLY A 213 1.09 -5.67 -5.70
C GLY A 213 0.84 -5.78 -4.21
N GLY A 214 1.93 -5.84 -3.49
CA GLY A 214 1.93 -5.69 -2.05
C GLY A 214 3.13 -4.89 -1.63
N ALA A 215 3.13 -4.50 -0.36
CA ALA A 215 4.25 -3.83 0.24
C ALA A 215 4.42 -4.28 1.68
N ILE A 216 5.67 -4.47 2.08
CA ILE A 216 6.08 -4.54 3.47
C ILE A 216 6.70 -3.18 3.78
N SER A 217 6.05 -2.40 4.62
CA SER A 217 6.52 -1.09 5.06
C SER A 217 7.04 -1.14 6.50
N TYR A 218 8.15 -0.49 6.77
CA TYR A 218 8.68 -0.29 8.10
C TYR A 218 8.81 1.20 8.39
N ARG A 219 8.31 1.63 9.55
CA ARG A 219 8.34 3.04 9.94
C ARG A 219 9.61 3.30 10.76
N LEU A 220 10.57 4.01 10.17
CA LEU A 220 11.84 4.35 10.82
C LEU A 220 11.66 5.47 11.86
N SER A 221 10.75 6.40 11.60
CA SER A 221 10.37 7.49 12.51
C SER A 221 8.95 7.99 12.19
N ARG A 222 8.40 8.92 12.98
CA ARG A 222 7.08 9.52 12.70
C ARG A 222 6.98 10.13 11.30
N GLY A 223 8.09 10.63 10.77
CA GLY A 223 8.18 11.31 9.48
C GLY A 223 8.82 10.49 8.36
N LEU A 224 9.25 9.24 8.62
CA LEU A 224 10.00 8.44 7.65
C LEU A 224 9.51 6.98 7.61
N LYS A 225 9.20 6.51 6.40
CA LYS A 225 8.75 5.13 6.12
C LYS A 225 9.63 4.52 5.02
N LEU A 226 10.04 3.28 5.21
CA LEU A 226 10.73 2.46 4.22
C LEU A 226 9.74 1.41 3.72
N SER A 227 9.55 1.26 2.41
CA SER A 227 8.62 0.31 1.81
C SER A 227 9.36 -0.64 0.88
N LEU A 228 9.29 -1.95 1.13
CA LEU A 228 9.64 -2.99 0.16
C LEU A 228 8.37 -3.40 -0.59
N GLY A 229 8.21 -2.91 -1.82
CA GLY A 229 7.07 -3.22 -2.68
C GLY A 229 7.37 -4.32 -3.69
N PHE A 230 6.36 -5.08 -4.07
CA PHE A 230 6.35 -5.94 -5.24
C PHE A 230 5.13 -5.63 -6.09
N ASP A 231 5.31 -5.49 -7.39
CA ASP A 231 4.26 -5.17 -8.35
C ASP A 231 4.30 -6.18 -9.49
N PHE A 232 3.13 -6.51 -10.02
CA PHE A 232 2.99 -7.24 -11.27
C PHE A 232 2.09 -6.49 -12.24
N ASP A 233 2.41 -6.58 -13.51
CA ASP A 233 1.64 -6.03 -14.62
C ASP A 233 1.56 -7.06 -15.73
N ILE A 234 0.37 -7.26 -16.28
CA ILE A 234 0.14 -8.15 -17.42
C ILE A 234 -0.76 -7.39 -18.38
N HIS A 235 -0.35 -7.12 -19.62
CA HIS A 235 -1.25 -6.59 -20.66
C HIS A 235 -0.68 -6.73 -22.08
N ASN A 236 -1.49 -6.48 -23.10
CA ASN A 236 -1.06 -6.43 -24.50
C ASN A 236 -0.52 -5.03 -24.84
N VAL A 237 0.75 -4.93 -25.25
CA VAL A 237 1.41 -3.66 -25.62
C VAL A 237 1.28 -3.33 -27.10
N TYR A 238 0.98 -4.32 -27.94
CA TYR A 238 0.83 -4.16 -29.38
C TYR A 238 -0.07 -5.27 -29.95
N LYS A 239 -0.94 -4.94 -30.90
CA LYS A 239 -1.77 -5.90 -31.62
C LYS A 239 -2.02 -5.41 -33.04
N ILE A 240 -1.91 -6.30 -34.01
CA ILE A 240 -2.39 -6.12 -35.37
C ILE A 240 -3.31 -7.30 -35.67
N ALA A 241 -4.57 -7.01 -35.99
CA ALA A 241 -5.54 -8.01 -36.38
C ALA A 241 -5.65 -8.11 -37.91
N ASP A 242 -6.07 -9.28 -38.37
CA ASP A 242 -6.50 -9.54 -39.74
C ASP A 242 -5.42 -9.24 -40.81
N MET A 243 -4.16 -9.56 -40.52
CA MET A 243 -3.05 -9.39 -41.47
C MET A 243 -3.09 -10.49 -42.51
N THR A 244 -2.90 -10.15 -43.78
CA THR A 244 -2.59 -11.18 -44.79
C THR A 244 -1.10 -11.48 -44.78
N PHE A 245 -0.69 -12.66 -45.25
CA PHE A 245 0.74 -13.00 -45.31
C PHE A 245 1.55 -12.06 -46.22
N GLY A 246 0.91 -11.44 -47.21
CA GLY A 246 1.54 -10.41 -48.04
C GLY A 246 1.86 -9.11 -47.29
N ASP A 247 1.22 -8.88 -46.14
CA ASP A 247 1.48 -7.71 -45.30
C ASP A 247 2.68 -7.91 -44.34
N VAL A 248 3.12 -9.17 -44.17
CA VAL A 248 4.14 -9.60 -43.22
C VAL A 248 5.54 -9.42 -43.83
N ARG A 249 6.21 -8.31 -43.52
CA ARG A 249 7.53 -7.96 -44.08
C ARG A 249 8.70 -8.64 -43.37
N ASN A 250 8.49 -9.27 -42.23
CA ASN A 250 9.51 -10.07 -41.54
C ASN A 250 9.54 -11.54 -41.98
N MET A 251 8.90 -11.85 -43.11
CA MET A 251 8.97 -13.14 -43.78
C MET A 251 9.34 -12.96 -45.26
N PRO A 252 9.95 -13.99 -45.88
CA PRO A 252 10.00 -14.09 -47.33
C PRO A 252 8.60 -14.13 -47.96
N ASP A 253 8.47 -13.57 -49.16
CA ASP A 253 7.22 -13.64 -49.93
C ASP A 253 6.81 -15.09 -50.18
N LEU A 254 5.66 -15.49 -49.62
CA LEU A 254 5.04 -16.77 -49.92
C LEU A 254 4.34 -16.67 -51.27
N THR A 255 4.80 -17.47 -52.23
CA THR A 255 4.20 -17.54 -53.58
C THR A 255 3.49 -18.87 -53.78
N GLU A 256 2.60 -18.94 -54.77
CA GLU A 256 2.00 -20.23 -55.18
C GLU A 256 3.06 -21.28 -55.52
N ALA A 257 4.19 -20.86 -56.10
CA ALA A 257 5.31 -21.75 -56.40
C ALA A 257 5.99 -22.28 -55.14
N THR A 258 6.11 -21.47 -54.09
CA THR A 258 6.69 -21.87 -52.79
C THR A 258 5.84 -22.95 -52.11
N LEU A 259 4.52 -22.87 -52.27
CA LEU A 259 3.55 -23.79 -51.68
C LEU A 259 3.14 -24.93 -52.63
N ALA A 260 3.65 -24.94 -53.87
CA ALA A 260 3.33 -25.96 -54.85
C ALA A 260 3.82 -27.33 -54.39
N GLY A 261 2.93 -28.33 -54.44
CA GLY A 261 3.24 -29.69 -54.00
C GLY A 261 3.16 -29.91 -52.49
N MET A 262 2.87 -28.89 -51.69
CA MET A 262 2.60 -29.08 -50.26
C MET A 262 1.17 -29.54 -50.01
N THR A 263 0.99 -30.37 -48.98
CA THR A 263 -0.34 -30.81 -48.50
C THR A 263 -0.73 -30.01 -47.27
N TYR A 264 -1.92 -29.42 -47.27
CA TYR A 264 -2.43 -28.75 -46.07
C TYR A 264 -2.88 -29.79 -45.04
N LEU A 265 -2.37 -29.66 -43.82
CA LEU A 265 -2.80 -30.44 -42.67
C LEU A 265 -3.51 -29.49 -41.71
N PRO A 266 -4.85 -29.56 -41.57
CA PRO A 266 -5.56 -28.71 -40.62
C PRO A 266 -5.13 -29.05 -39.19
N ALA A 267 -4.98 -28.02 -38.34
CA ALA A 267 -4.65 -28.21 -36.93
C ALA A 267 -5.81 -28.87 -36.16
N ASP A 268 -7.06 -28.58 -36.59
CA ASP A 268 -8.30 -29.14 -36.07
C ASP A 268 -9.14 -29.66 -37.26
N ASP A 269 -9.75 -30.85 -37.16
CA ASP A 269 -10.48 -31.55 -38.24
C ASP A 269 -11.67 -30.78 -38.88
N SER A 270 -11.94 -29.54 -38.47
CA SER A 270 -13.12 -28.77 -38.86
C SER A 270 -12.97 -27.89 -40.11
N ASN A 271 -11.75 -27.60 -40.58
CA ASN A 271 -11.52 -26.67 -41.72
C ASN A 271 -10.61 -27.30 -42.80
N TYR A 272 -11.12 -28.32 -43.48
CA TYR A 272 -10.50 -28.74 -44.73
C TYR A 272 -10.73 -27.67 -45.81
N PRO A 273 -9.74 -27.35 -46.65
CA PRO A 273 -9.96 -26.54 -47.83
C PRO A 273 -11.08 -27.19 -48.64
N SER A 274 -12.07 -26.38 -49.03
CA SER A 274 -13.18 -26.85 -49.85
C SER A 274 -12.66 -27.48 -51.15
N ALA A 275 -13.35 -28.52 -51.64
CA ALA A 275 -12.93 -29.22 -52.85
C ALA A 275 -12.71 -28.22 -54.01
N GLY A 276 -11.47 -28.08 -54.46
CA GLY A 276 -11.06 -27.14 -55.52
C GLY A 276 -10.20 -25.96 -55.07
N GLN A 277 -10.07 -25.68 -53.77
CA GLN A 277 -9.10 -24.70 -53.26
C GLN A 277 -7.69 -25.30 -53.26
N THR A 278 -6.72 -24.58 -53.85
CA THR A 278 -5.31 -24.93 -53.72
C THR A 278 -4.84 -24.61 -52.30
N VAL A 279 -3.88 -25.38 -51.78
CA VAL A 279 -3.22 -25.09 -50.50
C VAL A 279 -2.66 -23.66 -50.49
N ALA A 280 -2.09 -23.22 -51.61
CA ALA A 280 -1.62 -21.85 -51.78
C ALA A 280 -2.73 -20.81 -51.62
N GLY A 281 -3.86 -20.97 -52.31
CA GLY A 281 -4.98 -20.04 -52.20
C GLY A 281 -5.59 -19.99 -50.80
N TYR A 282 -5.63 -21.13 -50.10
CA TYR A 282 -6.09 -21.21 -48.72
C TYR A 282 -5.14 -20.47 -47.76
N ILE A 283 -3.83 -20.79 -47.79
CA ILE A 283 -2.84 -20.15 -46.91
C ILE A 283 -2.78 -18.65 -47.20
N LEU A 284 -2.59 -18.23 -48.45
CA LEU A 284 -2.43 -16.82 -48.81
C LEU A 284 -3.69 -15.98 -48.53
N GLY A 285 -4.87 -16.61 -48.56
CA GLY A 285 -6.14 -15.97 -48.23
C GLY A 285 -6.48 -15.97 -46.74
N THR A 286 -5.73 -16.68 -45.90
CA THR A 286 -5.98 -16.76 -44.46
C THR A 286 -5.38 -15.55 -43.73
N TRP A 287 -6.13 -15.04 -42.77
CA TRP A 287 -5.69 -13.94 -41.93
C TRP A 287 -4.90 -14.44 -40.73
N SER A 288 -3.85 -13.72 -40.37
CA SER A 288 -3.02 -13.92 -39.19
C SER A 288 -3.17 -12.74 -38.24
N ASP A 289 -3.13 -13.04 -36.94
CA ASP A 289 -3.11 -12.01 -35.90
C ASP A 289 -1.72 -11.97 -35.29
N TYR A 290 -1.20 -10.76 -35.09
CA TYR A 290 0.04 -10.53 -34.37
C TYR A 290 -0.23 -9.76 -33.10
N GLN A 291 0.32 -10.20 -31.98
CA GLN A 291 0.27 -9.45 -30.73
C GLN A 291 1.57 -9.54 -29.96
N VAL A 292 1.85 -8.52 -29.17
CA VAL A 292 2.91 -8.51 -28.17
C VAL A 292 2.25 -8.32 -26.82
N SER A 293 2.36 -9.33 -25.96
CA SER A 293 1.97 -9.21 -24.56
C SER A 293 3.19 -8.97 -23.68
N ARG A 294 2.98 -8.26 -22.58
CA ARG A 294 3.98 -7.97 -21.56
C ARG A 294 3.53 -8.58 -20.24
N LEU A 295 4.43 -9.34 -19.61
CA LEU A 295 4.37 -9.71 -18.21
C LEU A 295 5.53 -9.01 -17.50
N ALA A 296 5.25 -8.12 -16.56
CA ALA A 296 6.25 -7.45 -15.75
C ALA A 296 6.10 -7.82 -14.29
N PHE A 297 7.23 -8.04 -13.63
CA PHE A 297 7.33 -8.13 -12.18
C PHE A 297 8.38 -7.12 -11.72
N ALA A 298 8.07 -6.31 -10.71
CA ALA A 298 9.01 -5.33 -10.16
C ALA A 298 9.06 -5.42 -8.64
N GLY A 299 10.27 -5.58 -8.10
CA GLY A 299 10.58 -5.29 -6.71
C GLY A 299 11.02 -3.84 -6.56
N SER A 300 10.62 -3.17 -5.49
CA SER A 300 10.95 -1.75 -5.26
C SER A 300 11.28 -1.49 -3.79
N LEU A 301 12.23 -0.60 -3.53
CA LEU A 301 12.55 -0.12 -2.19
C LEU A 301 12.33 1.39 -2.12
N ALA A 302 11.18 1.83 -1.62
CA ALA A 302 10.84 3.25 -1.53
C ALA A 302 11.16 3.83 -0.14
N VAL A 303 11.75 5.02 -0.11
CA VAL A 303 11.87 5.84 1.10
C VAL A 303 10.84 6.95 1.00
N SER A 304 9.93 7.01 1.96
CA SER A 304 8.81 7.94 1.99
C SER A 304 8.87 8.88 3.18
N GLY A 305 8.68 10.17 2.93
CA GLY A 305 8.33 11.15 3.95
C GLY A 305 6.86 10.96 4.36
N VAL A 306 6.57 11.04 5.65
CA VAL A 306 5.21 10.86 6.19
C VAL A 306 4.76 12.10 6.95
N LEU A 307 3.59 12.62 6.59
CA LEU A 307 2.89 13.69 7.26
C LEU A 307 1.69 13.10 8.00
N ASN A 308 1.72 13.14 9.33
CA ASN A 308 0.60 12.73 10.17
C ASN A 308 -0.38 13.91 10.22
N MET A 309 -1.50 13.80 9.52
CA MET A 309 -2.52 14.86 9.49
C MET A 309 -3.46 14.76 10.71
N SER A 310 -3.71 13.54 11.19
CA SER A 310 -4.47 13.27 12.42
C SER A 310 -4.00 11.97 13.06
N ARG A 311 -4.64 11.55 14.17
CA ARG A 311 -4.39 10.23 14.78
C ARG A 311 -4.73 9.07 13.84
N SER A 312 -5.66 9.29 12.91
CA SER A 312 -6.18 8.26 12.00
C SER A 312 -5.76 8.46 10.55
N LEU A 313 -5.09 9.56 10.19
CA LEU A 313 -4.81 9.90 8.80
C LEU A 313 -3.34 10.24 8.58
N ASN A 314 -2.67 9.46 7.75
CA ASN A 314 -1.31 9.73 7.30
C ASN A 314 -1.27 9.98 5.80
N VAL A 315 -0.42 10.90 5.38
CA VAL A 315 -0.09 11.14 3.98
C VAL A 315 1.39 10.84 3.80
N SER A 316 1.76 10.09 2.77
CA SER A 316 3.14 9.76 2.48
C SER A 316 3.49 9.98 1.02
N ILE A 317 4.69 10.46 0.77
CA ILE A 317 5.28 10.60 -0.57
C ILE A 317 6.70 10.07 -0.51
N GLY A 318 7.07 9.22 -1.45
CA GLY A 318 8.38 8.59 -1.50
C GLY A 318 8.85 8.23 -2.88
N ALA A 319 10.13 7.88 -2.94
CA ALA A 319 10.78 7.39 -4.14
C ALA A 319 11.92 6.44 -3.77
N GLY A 320 12.39 5.67 -4.74
CA GLY A 320 13.55 4.81 -4.54
C GLY A 320 13.87 3.94 -5.75
N PRO A 321 14.85 3.03 -5.63
CA PRO A 321 15.18 2.11 -6.70
C PRO A 321 14.09 1.06 -6.91
N ALA A 322 14.00 0.59 -8.14
CA ALA A 322 13.24 -0.59 -8.53
C ALA A 322 14.14 -1.54 -9.32
N LEU A 323 13.82 -2.82 -9.27
CA LEU A 323 14.39 -3.85 -10.13
C LEU A 323 13.25 -4.73 -10.58
N GLY A 324 13.12 -4.89 -11.88
CA GLY A 324 12.09 -5.75 -12.44
C GLY A 324 12.62 -6.71 -13.49
N THR A 325 11.76 -7.68 -13.79
CA THR A 325 11.84 -8.55 -14.94
C THR A 325 10.67 -8.22 -15.84
N LEU A 326 10.95 -8.00 -17.11
CA LEU A 326 9.96 -7.84 -18.17
C LEU A 326 10.03 -9.09 -19.03
N ASP A 327 8.90 -9.67 -19.40
CA ASP A 327 8.83 -10.75 -20.37
C ASP A 327 7.87 -10.31 -21.46
N TYR A 328 8.41 -10.12 -22.67
CA TYR A 328 7.60 -9.83 -23.84
C TYR A 328 7.34 -11.13 -24.59
N THR A 329 6.07 -11.43 -24.83
CA THR A 329 5.67 -12.57 -25.65
C THR A 329 5.13 -12.07 -26.98
N GLN A 330 5.87 -12.30 -28.06
CA GLN A 330 5.34 -12.13 -29.41
C GLN A 330 4.50 -13.35 -29.76
N THR A 331 3.22 -13.16 -30.06
CA THR A 331 2.32 -14.22 -30.51
C THR A 331 1.92 -13.95 -31.95
N TRP A 332 2.16 -14.95 -32.79
CA TRP A 332 1.69 -15.03 -34.16
C TRP A 332 0.62 -16.11 -34.20
N ASP A 333 -0.64 -15.71 -34.37
CA ASP A 333 -1.73 -16.66 -34.53
C ASP A 333 -1.90 -17.04 -36.00
N ARG A 334 -2.28 -18.30 -36.24
CA ARG A 334 -2.48 -18.88 -37.58
C ARG A 334 -1.28 -18.71 -38.50
N MET A 335 -0.08 -18.94 -38.00
CA MET A 335 1.14 -18.87 -38.80
C MET A 335 1.34 -20.15 -39.62
N PRO A 336 1.69 -20.11 -40.91
CA PRO A 336 2.00 -21.30 -41.68
C PRO A 336 3.30 -21.91 -41.15
N ILE A 337 3.22 -23.19 -40.78
CA ILE A 337 4.33 -23.99 -40.30
C ILE A 337 4.50 -25.21 -41.21
N ARG A 338 5.72 -25.42 -41.70
CA ARG A 338 6.10 -26.52 -42.56
C ARG A 338 6.58 -27.74 -41.76
N TYR A 339 6.03 -28.91 -42.07
CA TYR A 339 6.49 -30.21 -41.58
C TYR A 339 6.72 -31.15 -42.77
N GLY A 340 7.95 -31.20 -43.28
CA GLY A 340 8.27 -31.96 -44.50
C GLY A 340 7.57 -31.38 -45.74
N GLU A 341 6.66 -32.15 -46.33
CA GLU A 341 5.81 -31.76 -47.47
C GLU A 341 4.43 -31.27 -47.03
N THR A 342 4.19 -31.17 -45.73
CA THR A 342 2.92 -30.66 -45.19
C THR A 342 3.07 -29.24 -44.67
N VAL A 343 1.99 -28.48 -44.75
CA VAL A 343 1.86 -27.14 -44.15
C VAL A 343 0.62 -27.11 -43.27
N THR A 344 0.75 -26.57 -42.07
CA THR A 344 -0.35 -26.36 -41.14
C THR A 344 -0.37 -24.91 -40.68
N LEU A 345 -1.50 -24.44 -40.14
CA LEU A 345 -1.58 -23.14 -39.48
C LEU A 345 -1.48 -23.37 -37.98
N ALA A 346 -0.50 -22.77 -37.33
CA ALA A 346 -0.30 -22.95 -35.91
C ALA A 346 0.09 -21.63 -35.24
N ARG A 347 -0.17 -21.57 -33.93
CA ARG A 347 0.22 -20.44 -33.09
C ARG A 347 1.70 -20.54 -32.74
N LYS A 348 2.43 -19.45 -32.95
CA LYS A 348 3.84 -19.33 -32.58
C LYS A 348 4.02 -18.26 -31.52
N GLU A 349 4.72 -18.61 -30.45
CA GLU A 349 4.99 -17.71 -29.33
C GLU A 349 6.49 -17.61 -29.08
N LEU A 350 7.00 -16.39 -29.02
CA LEU A 350 8.41 -16.10 -28.78
C LEU A 350 8.53 -15.28 -27.52
N HIS A 351 9.30 -15.78 -26.55
CA HIS A 351 9.47 -15.15 -25.25
C HIS A 351 10.78 -14.38 -25.18
N HIS A 352 10.72 -13.20 -24.60
CA HIS A 352 11.82 -12.25 -24.55
C HIS A 352 11.97 -11.70 -23.12
N PRO A 353 12.68 -12.43 -22.25
CA PRO A 353 12.93 -12.01 -20.88
C PRO A 353 13.98 -10.90 -20.85
N VAL A 354 13.73 -9.87 -20.07
CA VAL A 354 14.60 -8.72 -19.89
C VAL A 354 14.70 -8.38 -18.41
N ILE A 355 15.91 -8.10 -17.95
CA ILE A 355 16.12 -7.54 -16.61
C ILE A 355 16.15 -6.03 -16.76
N ALA A 356 15.44 -5.32 -15.88
CA ALA A 356 15.26 -3.89 -16.00
C ALA A 356 15.46 -3.22 -14.63
N PRO A 357 16.64 -2.63 -14.34
CA PRO A 357 16.78 -1.72 -13.21
C PRO A 357 15.91 -0.48 -13.43
N GLY A 358 15.54 0.20 -12.35
CA GLY A 358 14.59 1.29 -12.45
C GLY A 358 14.47 2.14 -11.20
N ALA A 359 13.43 2.95 -11.20
CA ALA A 359 13.02 3.79 -10.09
C ALA A 359 11.52 3.63 -9.83
N VAL A 360 11.13 3.93 -8.60
CA VAL A 360 9.75 4.01 -8.17
C VAL A 360 9.49 5.38 -7.55
N ALA A 361 8.29 5.90 -7.75
CA ALA A 361 7.72 6.98 -6.96
C ALA A 361 6.35 6.53 -6.43
N GLU A 362 6.06 6.79 -5.16
CA GLU A 362 4.76 6.49 -4.55
C GLU A 362 4.23 7.68 -3.76
N ALA A 363 2.92 7.89 -3.86
CA ALA A 363 2.17 8.78 -2.98
C ALA A 363 0.98 8.01 -2.42
N GLY A 364 0.62 8.23 -1.16
CA GLY A 364 -0.45 7.48 -0.53
C GLY A 364 -1.02 8.17 0.69
N VAL A 365 -2.29 7.90 0.95
CA VAL A 365 -3.05 8.29 2.12
C VAL A 365 -3.43 7.02 2.86
N GLU A 366 -3.11 6.92 4.13
CA GLU A 366 -3.42 5.79 5.01
C GLU A 366 -4.43 6.26 6.06
N TRP A 367 -5.64 5.69 6.04
CA TRP A 367 -6.69 5.92 7.01
C TRP A 367 -6.82 4.73 7.98
N PHE A 368 -6.40 4.93 9.22
CA PHE A 368 -6.45 3.96 10.31
C PHE A 368 -7.87 3.87 10.85
N VAL A 369 -8.57 2.79 10.48
CA VAL A 369 -9.89 2.46 11.04
C VAL A 369 -9.76 1.67 12.35
N LEU A 370 -8.59 1.07 12.60
CA LEU A 370 -8.18 0.50 13.89
C LEU A 370 -6.72 0.86 14.17
N PRO A 371 -6.24 0.78 15.43
CA PRO A 371 -4.86 1.13 15.79
C PRO A 371 -3.77 0.41 14.97
N ARG A 372 -4.10 -0.74 14.40
CA ARG A 372 -3.18 -1.61 13.63
C ARG A 372 -3.67 -1.92 12.22
N PHE A 373 -4.76 -1.31 11.76
CA PHE A 373 -5.30 -1.59 10.45
C PHE A 373 -5.69 -0.29 9.76
N ALA A 374 -5.07 -0.05 8.59
CA ALA A 374 -5.31 1.12 7.78
C ALA A 374 -5.80 0.73 6.38
N LEU A 375 -6.76 1.49 5.88
CA LEU A 375 -7.11 1.52 4.46
C LEU A 375 -6.19 2.50 3.77
N ALA A 376 -5.60 2.10 2.65
CA ALA A 376 -4.67 2.93 1.88
C ALA A 376 -5.30 3.31 0.55
N LEU A 377 -5.20 4.57 0.16
CA LEU A 377 -5.47 5.05 -1.19
C LEU A 377 -4.23 5.76 -1.70
N GLY A 378 -3.71 5.39 -2.86
CA GLY A 378 -2.50 6.01 -3.36
C GLY A 378 -2.30 5.91 -4.86
N ALA A 379 -1.17 6.40 -5.31
CA ALA A 379 -0.67 6.28 -6.67
C ALA A 379 0.79 5.84 -6.65
N LYS A 380 1.17 5.02 -7.61
CA LYS A 380 2.54 4.51 -7.78
C LYS A 380 2.94 4.65 -9.24
N LEU A 381 4.16 5.12 -9.47
CA LEU A 381 4.83 5.14 -10.77
C LEU A 381 6.07 4.26 -10.67
N VAL A 382 6.14 3.23 -11.50
CA VAL A 382 7.33 2.39 -11.67
C VAL A 382 7.91 2.72 -13.04
N TRP A 383 9.21 2.96 -13.09
CA TRP A 383 9.95 3.21 -14.32
C TRP A 383 11.16 2.30 -14.38
N LEU A 384 11.13 1.33 -15.29
CA LEU A 384 12.24 0.41 -15.54
C LEU A 384 12.96 0.78 -16.84
N PHE A 385 14.24 0.44 -16.91
CA PHE A 385 15.12 0.62 -18.06
C PHE A 385 15.54 -0.77 -18.53
N PRO A 386 14.95 -1.31 -19.61
CA PRO A 386 15.28 -2.64 -20.12
C PRO A 386 16.77 -2.70 -20.45
N VAL A 387 17.47 -3.68 -19.88
CA VAL A 387 18.86 -3.97 -20.23
C VAL A 387 18.86 -5.24 -21.06
N PRO A 388 19.22 -5.19 -22.35
CA PRO A 388 19.29 -6.37 -23.20
C PRO A 388 20.18 -7.43 -22.53
N ILE A 389 19.68 -8.66 -22.45
CA ILE A 389 20.50 -9.78 -21.99
C ILE A 389 21.48 -10.11 -23.12
N LEU A 390 22.76 -10.31 -22.77
CA LEU A 390 23.83 -10.53 -23.75
C LEU A 390 23.66 -11.83 -24.55
N ASP A 391 22.91 -12.79 -24.01
CA ASP A 391 22.48 -14.00 -24.69
C ASP A 391 21.06 -13.78 -25.22
N ASP A 392 20.99 -13.30 -26.46
CA ASP A 392 19.77 -12.97 -27.20
C ASP A 392 19.06 -14.26 -27.69
N GLU A 393 18.95 -15.26 -26.81
CA GLU A 393 18.38 -16.57 -27.11
C GLU A 393 16.85 -16.50 -27.00
N TRP A 394 16.18 -16.50 -28.15
CA TRP A 394 14.72 -16.49 -28.20
C TRP A 394 14.22 -17.92 -28.38
N ARG A 395 13.17 -18.28 -27.65
CA ARG A 395 12.62 -19.64 -27.66
C ARG A 395 11.16 -19.65 -28.06
N SER A 396 10.84 -20.55 -28.99
CA SER A 396 9.46 -20.87 -29.32
C SER A 396 8.89 -21.90 -28.34
N GLN A 397 7.82 -21.57 -27.61
CA GLN A 397 7.21 -22.50 -26.66
C GLN A 397 6.54 -23.70 -27.34
N ASN A 398 5.99 -23.50 -28.53
CA ASN A 398 5.18 -24.52 -29.19
C ASN A 398 5.98 -25.38 -30.17
N THR A 399 7.10 -24.86 -30.68
CA THR A 399 7.90 -25.55 -31.71
C THR A 399 9.30 -25.94 -31.24
N ASN A 400 9.71 -25.57 -30.02
CA ASN A 400 11.07 -25.75 -29.49
C ASN A 400 12.16 -25.19 -30.43
N GLU A 401 11.84 -24.20 -31.28
CA GLU A 401 12.84 -23.48 -32.07
C GLU A 401 13.62 -22.50 -31.18
N HIS A 402 14.91 -22.39 -31.45
CA HIS A 402 15.83 -21.47 -30.78
C HIS A 402 16.40 -20.50 -31.82
N PHE A 403 16.48 -19.21 -31.47
CA PHE A 403 17.07 -18.16 -32.29
C PHE A 403 18.17 -17.47 -31.48
N TYR A 404 19.31 -17.22 -32.11
CA TYR A 404 20.54 -16.76 -31.48
C TYR A 404 21.04 -15.41 -32.05
N GLY A 405 20.34 -14.82 -33.02
CA GLY A 405 20.62 -13.46 -33.45
C GLY A 405 19.78 -12.94 -34.62
N PRO A 406 19.93 -11.66 -35.00
CA PRO A 406 19.05 -10.95 -35.94
C PRO A 406 18.95 -11.54 -37.36
N GLY A 407 19.88 -12.42 -37.73
CA GLY A 407 19.89 -13.13 -39.02
C GLY A 407 19.17 -14.49 -38.96
N ASP A 408 18.78 -14.96 -37.79
CA ASP A 408 18.17 -16.27 -37.61
C ASP A 408 16.71 -16.22 -38.04
N ILE A 409 16.37 -17.12 -38.96
CA ILE A 409 15.04 -17.26 -39.51
C ILE A 409 14.48 -18.62 -39.15
N SER A 410 13.18 -18.67 -38.93
CA SER A 410 12.50 -19.92 -38.63
C SER A 410 12.43 -20.79 -39.88
N SER A 411 13.08 -21.95 -39.84
CA SER A 411 12.96 -22.94 -40.90
C SER A 411 11.56 -23.56 -40.96
N LEU A 412 10.87 -23.63 -39.82
CA LEU A 412 9.50 -24.15 -39.73
C LEU A 412 8.47 -23.13 -40.21
N SER A 413 8.59 -21.86 -39.82
CA SER A 413 7.67 -20.78 -40.19
C SER A 413 8.11 -20.04 -41.46
N PHE A 414 8.52 -20.79 -42.50
CA PHE A 414 8.85 -20.26 -43.83
C PHE A 414 9.79 -19.03 -43.85
N GLY A 415 10.72 -18.93 -42.90
CA GLY A 415 11.69 -17.84 -42.84
C GLY A 415 11.27 -16.64 -42.00
N LEU A 416 10.26 -16.76 -41.12
CA LEU A 416 9.96 -15.73 -40.12
C LEU A 416 11.23 -15.31 -39.37
N ASN A 417 11.54 -14.01 -39.43
CA ASN A 417 12.56 -13.38 -38.61
C ASN A 417 11.92 -12.82 -37.33
N PRO A 418 12.22 -13.41 -36.15
CA PRO A 418 11.61 -12.98 -34.90
C PRO A 418 12.12 -11.61 -34.43
N TYR A 419 13.30 -11.18 -34.87
CA TYR A 419 13.91 -9.89 -34.51
C TYR A 419 13.34 -8.70 -35.29
N LEU A 420 12.31 -8.91 -36.10
CA LEU A 420 11.60 -7.88 -36.82
C LEU A 420 10.11 -7.94 -36.48
N LEU A 421 9.48 -6.78 -36.32
CA LEU A 421 8.02 -6.64 -36.25
C LEU A 421 7.39 -6.97 -37.63
N PRO A 422 6.07 -7.21 -37.70
CA PRO A 422 5.39 -7.49 -38.97
C PRO A 422 5.63 -6.47 -40.09
N ASP A 423 5.88 -5.21 -39.74
CA ASP A 423 6.17 -4.13 -40.69
C ASP A 423 7.65 -4.09 -41.15
N GLY A 424 8.46 -5.05 -40.71
CA GLY A 424 9.88 -5.18 -41.01
C GLY A 424 10.78 -4.29 -40.14
N THR A 425 10.21 -3.56 -39.19
CA THR A 425 11.03 -2.73 -38.30
C THR A 425 11.75 -3.60 -37.26
N PRO A 426 13.02 -3.32 -36.92
CA PRO A 426 13.74 -4.12 -35.94
C PRO A 426 13.09 -4.11 -34.55
N TRP A 427 13.02 -5.27 -33.91
CA TRP A 427 12.66 -5.39 -32.50
C TRP A 427 13.63 -4.56 -31.64
N SER A 428 13.08 -3.89 -30.64
CA SER A 428 13.90 -3.26 -29.60
C SER A 428 13.07 -3.12 -28.35
N ASP A 429 13.60 -3.58 -27.22
CA ASP A 429 12.93 -3.50 -25.92
C ASP A 429 12.63 -2.06 -25.50
N THR A 430 13.39 -1.10 -26.03
CA THR A 430 13.21 0.32 -25.75
C THR A 430 12.01 0.94 -26.47
N ARG A 431 11.44 0.24 -27.47
CA ARG A 431 10.22 0.68 -28.17
C ARG A 431 8.96 0.43 -27.36
N PHE A 432 9.01 -0.52 -26.45
CA PHE A 432 7.91 -0.81 -25.55
C PHE A 432 8.10 -0.02 -24.26
N PRO A 433 7.05 0.60 -23.72
CA PRO A 433 7.14 1.26 -22.43
C PRO A 433 7.63 0.24 -21.41
N ALA A 434 8.58 0.64 -20.57
CA ALA A 434 9.03 -0.15 -19.43
C ALA A 434 8.62 0.51 -18.10
N TRP A 435 7.63 1.39 -18.18
CA TRP A 435 7.07 2.11 -17.05
C TRP A 435 5.55 1.90 -16.99
N TRP A 436 4.99 2.08 -15.80
CA TRP A 436 3.55 2.09 -15.57
C TRP A 436 3.23 2.93 -14.34
N ALA A 437 2.09 3.60 -14.37
CA ALA A 437 1.55 4.33 -13.24
C ALA A 437 0.18 3.76 -12.89
N TYR A 438 -0.18 3.67 -11.62
CA TYR A 438 -1.53 3.23 -11.25
C TYR A 438 -1.95 3.83 -9.92
N ALA A 439 -3.24 4.13 -9.80
CA ALA A 439 -3.85 4.35 -8.50
C ALA A 439 -4.13 2.99 -7.84
N TYR A 440 -4.08 2.92 -6.51
CA TYR A 440 -4.38 1.70 -5.77
C TYR A 440 -5.25 1.98 -4.55
N LEU A 441 -6.13 1.02 -4.26
CA LEU A 441 -6.76 0.84 -2.97
C LEU A 441 -6.05 -0.32 -2.27
N GLY A 442 -5.71 -0.17 -1.01
CA GLY A 442 -5.02 -1.18 -0.24
C GLY A 442 -5.52 -1.28 1.19
N ALA A 443 -5.08 -2.32 1.86
CA ALA A 443 -5.24 -2.50 3.29
C ALA A 443 -3.88 -2.88 3.87
N THR A 444 -3.48 -2.22 4.95
CA THR A 444 -2.20 -2.42 5.65
C THR A 444 -2.46 -2.80 7.09
N PHE A 445 -1.90 -3.92 7.52
CA PHE A 445 -1.88 -4.35 8.90
C PHE A 445 -0.51 -4.06 9.52
N TYR A 446 -0.46 -3.37 10.65
CA TYR A 446 0.76 -3.06 11.38
C TYR A 446 0.92 -3.99 12.58
N LEU A 447 2.07 -4.67 12.65
CA LEU A 447 2.42 -5.59 13.74
C LEU A 447 2.90 -4.86 15.00
#